data_AF-A0A382ZV01-F1
#
_entry.id   AF-A0A382ZV01-F1
#
_cell.length_a   1.000
_cell.length_b   1.000
_cell.length_c   1.000
_cell.angle_alpha   90.00
_cell.angle_beta   90.00
_cell.angle_gamma   90.00
#
_symmetry.space_group_name_H-M   'P 1'
#
loop_
_entity.id
_entity.type
_entity.pdbx_description
1 polymer ?
#
loop_
_entity_poly.entity_id
_entity_poly.type
_entity_poly.pdbx_seq_one_letter_code
_entity_poly.pdbx_strand_id
1 'polypeptide(L)'
;MTAKTAGQHSAEQAVSAIQNNGAKIRGVTISSKSRTCFNPNLPCDPQYCRYASGYYQRLAPALAELRKSTEHQSKWLIEATARHYTVCPFELALDSARDADVVIADYNYLFEPAVRLKRFFEDQKGDYAALIDEAHNLVERGREMFSASIEKNQLLKILNILKSDHLVLAKRLQAVNRSLLGLKRSHPQLTEKPVGFPLDKLKSVNAKMTLFCQAMEDHLEDFALNPNGALDLYFDFHRFLRIYEQADQRYVAIL
;
A
#
# COMPACT_ATOMS: atom_id res chain seq x y z
N MET A 1 16.76 3.51 3.62
CA MET A 1 15.40 3.90 3.17
C MET A 1 15.46 5.32 2.68
N THR A 2 14.84 5.63 1.54
CA THR A 2 14.89 6.97 0.93
C THR A 2 13.60 7.27 0.20
N ALA A 3 13.19 8.54 0.22
CA ALA A 3 11.95 9.01 -0.39
C ALA A 3 12.07 9.37 -1.87
N LYS A 4 13.31 9.53 -2.35
CA LYS A 4 13.59 10.09 -3.67
C LYS A 4 14.42 9.11 -4.48
N THR A 5 14.15 9.06 -5.78
CA THR A 5 14.93 8.26 -6.74
C THR A 5 16.44 8.59 -6.68
N ALA A 6 16.81 9.84 -6.37
CA ALA A 6 18.21 10.25 -6.23
C ALA A 6 18.93 9.60 -5.04
N GLY A 7 18.27 9.53 -3.87
CA GLY A 7 18.83 8.85 -2.70
C GLY A 7 18.90 7.34 -2.91
N GLN A 8 17.93 6.78 -3.65
CA GLN A 8 17.93 5.37 -4.03
C GLN A 8 19.15 5.04 -4.88
N HIS A 9 19.42 5.85 -5.92
CA HIS A 9 20.57 5.67 -6.78
C HIS A 9 21.90 5.79 -6.02
N SER A 10 22.00 6.74 -5.08
CA SER A 10 23.20 6.91 -4.25
C SER A 10 23.45 5.68 -3.37
N ALA A 11 22.40 5.11 -2.79
CA ALA A 11 22.51 3.87 -2.01
C ALA A 11 22.90 2.67 -2.87
N GLU A 12 22.36 2.55 -4.09
CA GLU A 12 22.74 1.50 -5.04
C GLU A 12 24.22 1.59 -5.43
N GLN A 13 24.71 2.80 -5.71
CA GLN A 13 26.12 3.03 -6.01
C GLN A 13 27.03 2.64 -4.84
N ALA A 14 26.63 2.96 -3.61
CA ALA A 14 27.39 2.59 -2.42
C ALA A 14 27.48 1.07 -2.24
N VAL A 15 26.37 0.35 -2.42
CA VAL A 15 26.36 -1.13 -2.37
C VAL A 15 27.26 -1.72 -3.45
N SER A 16 27.13 -1.27 -4.70
CA SER A 16 27.97 -1.73 -5.80
C SER A 16 29.45 -1.44 -5.55
N ALA A 17 29.79 -0.28 -4.97
CA ALA A 17 31.17 0.04 -4.61
C ALA A 17 31.71 -0.91 -3.53
N ILE A 18 30.92 -1.24 -2.50
CA ILE A 18 31.31 -2.20 -1.46
C ILE A 18 31.54 -3.59 -2.07
N GLN A 19 30.66 -4.05 -2.96
CA GLN A 19 30.81 -5.32 -3.67
C GLN A 19 32.06 -5.34 -4.56
N ASN A 20 32.33 -4.27 -5.30
CA ASN A 20 33.52 -4.12 -6.16
C ASN A 20 34.83 -4.13 -5.37
N ASN A 21 34.80 -3.79 -4.09
CA ASN A 21 35.94 -3.90 -3.18
C ASN A 21 36.06 -5.30 -2.52
N GLY A 22 35.31 -6.29 -3.01
CA GLY A 22 35.46 -7.70 -2.63
C GLY A 22 34.56 -8.15 -1.47
N ALA A 23 33.70 -7.26 -0.94
CA ALA A 23 32.76 -7.64 0.10
C ALA A 23 31.64 -8.53 -0.48
N LYS A 24 31.39 -9.67 0.18
CA LYS A 24 30.32 -10.60 -0.20
C LYS A 24 29.01 -10.21 0.47
N ILE A 25 28.46 -9.07 0.06
CA ILE A 25 27.13 -8.62 0.50
C ILE A 25 26.11 -8.76 -0.63
N ARG A 26 24.88 -9.10 -0.27
CA ARG A 26 23.73 -9.12 -1.19
C ARG A 26 22.87 -7.90 -0.94
N GLY A 27 22.90 -6.97 -1.89
CA GLY A 27 21.99 -5.84 -1.92
C GLY A 27 20.80 -6.09 -2.84
N VAL A 28 19.62 -5.58 -2.45
CA VAL A 28 18.43 -5.58 -3.29
C VAL A 28 17.71 -4.24 -3.22
N THR A 29 17.17 -3.81 -4.36
CA THR A 29 16.32 -2.63 -4.44
C THR A 29 14.85 -3.01 -4.60
N ILE A 30 14.01 -2.58 -3.66
CA ILE A 30 12.55 -2.71 -3.74
C ILE A 30 11.96 -1.39 -4.22
N SER A 31 11.40 -1.40 -5.43
CA SER A 31 10.64 -0.28 -6.01
C SER A 31 9.15 -0.43 -5.76
N SER A 32 8.37 0.66 -5.96
CA SER A 32 6.91 0.58 -5.87
C SER A 32 6.33 -0.40 -6.89
N LYS A 33 5.26 -1.09 -6.53
CA LYS A 33 4.51 -1.95 -7.45
C LYS A 33 4.11 -1.21 -8.74
N SER A 34 3.69 0.05 -8.63
CA SER A 34 3.35 0.89 -9.79
C SER A 34 4.52 1.13 -10.75
N ARG A 35 5.76 1.13 -10.26
CA ARG A 35 6.96 1.33 -11.07
C ARG A 35 7.52 0.05 -11.66
N THR A 36 7.23 -1.10 -11.06
CA THR A 36 7.87 -2.39 -11.41
C THR A 36 6.89 -3.37 -12.07
N CYS A 37 5.58 -3.18 -11.92
CA CYS A 37 4.59 -4.09 -12.49
C CYS A 37 4.64 -4.10 -14.03
N PHE A 38 4.75 -5.29 -14.63
CA PHE A 38 4.67 -5.45 -16.09
C PHE A 38 3.25 -5.30 -16.65
N ASN A 39 2.23 -5.42 -15.79
CA ASN A 39 0.82 -5.34 -16.17
C ASN A 39 0.08 -4.31 -15.28
N PRO A 40 0.42 -3.00 -15.33
CA PRO A 40 -0.15 -2.01 -14.42
C PRO A 40 -1.66 -1.78 -14.61
N ASN A 41 -2.19 -2.15 -15.78
CA ASN A 41 -3.60 -1.96 -16.14
C ASN A 41 -4.48 -3.21 -15.88
N LEU A 42 -3.91 -4.30 -15.36
CA LEU A 42 -4.66 -5.51 -15.02
C LEU A 42 -4.84 -5.62 -13.51
N PRO A 43 -5.91 -6.28 -13.04
CA PRO A 43 -6.03 -6.64 -11.62
C PRO A 43 -4.80 -7.42 -11.16
N CYS A 44 -4.31 -7.10 -9.98
CA CYS A 44 -3.19 -7.82 -9.39
C CYS A 44 -3.67 -9.12 -8.75
N ASP A 45 -4.06 -10.06 -9.59
CA ASP A 45 -4.62 -11.34 -9.19
C ASP A 45 -4.10 -12.45 -10.14
N PRO A 46 -3.80 -13.66 -9.62
CA PRO A 46 -3.32 -14.79 -10.43
C PRO A 46 -4.23 -15.20 -11.60
N GLN A 47 -5.54 -14.95 -11.53
CA GLN A 47 -6.49 -15.25 -12.61
C GLN A 47 -6.29 -14.33 -13.83
N TYR A 48 -5.89 -13.07 -13.60
CA TYR A 48 -5.74 -12.07 -14.66
C TYR A 48 -4.28 -11.78 -15.02
N CYS A 49 -3.32 -12.08 -14.14
CA CYS A 49 -1.91 -11.75 -14.33
C CYS A 49 -1.04 -13.00 -14.52
N ARG A 50 -0.51 -13.18 -15.74
CA ARG A 50 0.39 -14.30 -16.08
C ARG A 50 1.64 -14.41 -15.20
N TYR A 51 2.12 -13.29 -14.67
CA TYR A 51 3.31 -13.25 -13.81
C TYR A 51 2.99 -13.66 -12.36
N ALA A 52 1.73 -13.55 -11.93
CA ALA A 52 1.25 -14.01 -10.63
C ALA A 52 0.74 -15.47 -10.69
N SER A 53 0.16 -15.87 -11.81
CA SER A 53 -0.35 -17.24 -12.03
C SER A 53 0.75 -18.29 -11.89
N GLY A 54 0.67 -19.18 -10.89
CA GLY A 54 1.71 -20.19 -10.66
C GLY A 54 3.06 -19.61 -10.21
N TYR A 55 3.08 -18.40 -9.64
CA TYR A 55 4.29 -17.71 -9.19
C TYR A 55 5.22 -18.60 -8.36
N TYR A 56 4.71 -19.25 -7.30
CA TYR A 56 5.52 -20.06 -6.39
C TYR A 56 6.12 -21.31 -7.06
N GLN A 57 5.51 -21.80 -8.14
CA GLN A 57 6.06 -22.94 -8.90
C GLN A 57 7.33 -22.55 -9.67
N ARG A 58 7.46 -21.27 -10.03
CA ARG A 58 8.60 -20.73 -10.81
C ARG A 58 9.55 -19.87 -9.97
N LEU A 59 9.24 -19.68 -8.69
CA LEU A 59 10.03 -18.85 -7.78
C LEU A 59 11.41 -19.43 -7.48
N ALA A 60 11.48 -20.74 -7.18
CA ALA A 60 12.72 -21.39 -6.79
C ALA A 60 13.88 -21.21 -7.80
N PRO A 61 13.69 -21.47 -9.12
CA PRO A 61 14.75 -21.24 -10.09
C PRO A 61 15.09 -19.75 -10.27
N ALA A 62 14.11 -18.85 -10.19
CA ALA A 62 14.34 -17.40 -10.26
C ALA A 62 15.23 -16.89 -9.10
N LEU A 63 14.94 -17.32 -7.87
CA LEU A 63 15.78 -17.00 -6.71
C LEU A 63 17.17 -17.62 -6.82
N ALA A 64 17.28 -18.84 -7.35
CA ALA A 64 18.58 -19.48 -7.56
C ALA A 64 19.45 -18.71 -8.55
N GLU A 65 18.88 -18.10 -9.60
CA GLU A 65 19.60 -17.21 -10.51
C GLU A 65 20.08 -15.94 -9.79
N LEU A 66 19.19 -15.26 -9.07
CA LEU A 66 19.54 -14.05 -8.32
C LEU A 66 20.61 -14.29 -7.27
N ARG A 67 20.62 -15.46 -6.63
CA ARG A 67 21.64 -15.86 -5.64
C ARG A 67 23.00 -16.16 -6.25
N LYS A 68 23.07 -16.53 -7.54
CA LYS A 68 24.33 -16.74 -8.25
C LYS A 68 24.96 -15.42 -8.71
N SER A 69 24.15 -14.38 -8.87
CA SER A 69 24.67 -13.05 -9.18
C SER A 69 25.45 -12.48 -8.00
N THR A 70 26.59 -11.86 -8.30
CA THR A 70 27.36 -11.05 -7.34
C THR A 70 27.04 -9.57 -7.44
N GLU A 71 26.26 -9.18 -8.45
CA GLU A 71 25.83 -7.81 -8.67
C GLU A 71 24.72 -7.43 -7.69
N HIS A 72 24.63 -6.14 -7.39
CA HIS A 72 23.47 -5.56 -6.72
C HIS A 72 22.19 -5.89 -7.47
N GLN A 73 21.19 -6.42 -6.76
CA GLN A 73 19.88 -6.77 -7.32
C GLN A 73 19.03 -5.51 -7.48
N SER A 74 19.45 -4.70 -8.46
CA SER A 74 18.75 -3.51 -8.90
C SER A 74 17.39 -3.86 -9.49
N LYS A 75 16.54 -2.84 -9.64
CA LYS A 75 15.26 -2.97 -10.35
C LYS A 75 15.43 -3.65 -11.71
N TRP A 76 16.47 -3.29 -12.46
CA TRP A 76 16.72 -3.83 -13.80
C TRP A 76 17.03 -5.34 -13.76
N LEU A 77 17.91 -5.77 -12.85
CA LEU A 77 18.27 -7.19 -12.72
C LEU A 77 17.05 -8.02 -12.29
N ILE A 78 16.28 -7.52 -11.31
CA ILE A 78 15.02 -8.16 -10.90
C ILE A 78 14.05 -8.29 -12.08
N GLU A 79 13.87 -7.22 -12.87
CA GLU A 79 12.96 -7.25 -14.02
C GLU A 79 13.43 -8.23 -15.11
N ALA A 80 14.74 -8.28 -15.38
CA ALA A 80 15.32 -9.21 -16.35
C ALA A 80 15.07 -10.66 -15.93
N THR A 81 15.41 -11.03 -14.69
CA THR A 81 15.17 -12.38 -14.15
C THR A 81 13.67 -12.69 -14.10
N ALA A 82 12.84 -11.73 -13.68
CA ALA A 82 11.39 -11.91 -13.62
C ALA A 82 10.77 -12.20 -15.00
N ARG A 83 11.26 -11.54 -16.05
CA ARG A 83 10.84 -11.84 -17.43
C ARG A 83 11.29 -13.24 -17.84
N HIS A 84 12.52 -13.63 -17.52
CA HIS A 84 13.06 -14.94 -17.89
C HIS A 84 12.23 -16.10 -17.31
N TYR A 85 11.90 -16.03 -16.02
CA TYR A 85 11.10 -17.08 -15.35
C TYR A 85 9.58 -16.84 -15.38
N THR A 86 9.13 -15.76 -16.01
CA THR A 86 7.71 -15.34 -16.03
C THR A 86 7.12 -15.30 -14.62
N VAL A 87 7.75 -14.53 -13.73
CA VAL A 87 7.30 -14.30 -12.35
C VAL A 87 7.05 -12.81 -12.13
N CYS A 88 6.26 -12.46 -11.10
CA CYS A 88 5.99 -11.08 -10.74
C CYS A 88 7.28 -10.41 -10.25
N PRO A 89 7.76 -9.32 -10.90
CA PRO A 89 9.02 -8.67 -10.51
C PRO A 89 8.91 -7.98 -9.14
N PHE A 90 7.72 -7.49 -8.77
CA PHE A 90 7.48 -6.91 -7.46
C PHE A 90 7.62 -7.97 -6.35
N GLU A 91 6.90 -9.09 -6.45
CA GLU A 91 7.02 -10.17 -5.47
C GLU A 91 8.42 -10.79 -5.48
N LEU A 92 9.08 -10.90 -6.64
CA LEU A 92 10.45 -11.43 -6.72
C LEU A 92 11.45 -10.57 -5.93
N ALA A 93 11.33 -9.23 -6.01
CA ALA A 93 12.15 -8.34 -5.18
C ALA A 93 11.89 -8.57 -3.67
N LEU A 94 10.63 -8.77 -3.28
CA LEU A 94 10.26 -9.04 -1.88
C LEU A 94 10.79 -10.39 -1.39
N ASP A 95 10.73 -11.44 -2.21
CA ASP A 95 11.22 -12.76 -1.82
C ASP A 95 12.75 -12.81 -1.83
N SER A 96 13.40 -12.10 -2.75
CA SER A 96 14.86 -12.01 -2.78
C SER A 96 15.43 -11.22 -1.59
N ALA A 97 14.69 -10.21 -1.12
CA ALA A 97 15.08 -9.42 0.05
C ALA A 97 15.17 -10.21 1.35
N ARG A 98 14.56 -11.40 1.46
CA ARG A 98 14.68 -12.27 2.65
C ARG A 98 16.10 -12.82 2.85
N ASP A 99 16.86 -12.94 1.77
CA ASP A 99 18.25 -13.42 1.79
C ASP A 99 19.26 -12.27 1.62
N ALA A 100 18.80 -11.02 1.56
CA ALA A 100 19.64 -9.86 1.34
C ALA A 100 20.24 -9.34 2.66
N ASP A 101 21.50 -8.92 2.60
CA ASP A 101 22.17 -8.24 3.70
C ASP A 101 21.80 -6.75 3.74
N VAL A 102 21.48 -6.16 2.58
CA VAL A 102 21.11 -4.75 2.43
C VAL A 102 19.84 -4.62 1.59
N VAL A 103 18.81 -3.97 2.14
CA VAL A 103 17.56 -3.66 1.44
C VAL A 103 17.44 -2.16 1.22
N ILE A 104 17.37 -1.74 -0.04
CA ILE A 104 17.13 -0.36 -0.44
C ILE A 104 15.67 -0.23 -0.87
N ALA A 105 14.88 0.53 -0.14
CA ALA A 105 13.45 0.70 -0.39
C ALA A 105 12.96 2.07 0.06
N ASP A 106 11.72 2.38 -0.31
CA ASP A 106 10.98 3.55 0.18
C ASP A 106 10.64 3.42 1.68
N TYR A 107 10.57 4.54 2.39
CA TYR A 107 10.23 4.60 3.82
C TYR A 107 8.81 4.02 4.11
N ASN A 108 7.89 4.06 3.14
CA ASN A 108 6.56 3.47 3.25
C ASN A 108 6.59 1.98 3.62
N TYR A 109 7.56 1.24 3.10
CA TYR A 109 7.70 -0.20 3.38
C TYR A 109 8.12 -0.51 4.82
N LEU A 110 8.72 0.46 5.51
CA LEU A 110 9.12 0.35 6.91
C LEU A 110 8.05 0.89 7.86
N PHE A 111 7.48 2.05 7.54
CA PHE A 111 6.62 2.81 8.47
C PHE A 111 5.12 2.74 8.17
N GLU A 112 4.68 2.53 6.92
CA GLU A 112 3.25 2.63 6.57
C GLU A 112 2.51 1.37 7.01
N PRO A 113 1.54 1.43 7.93
CA PRO A 113 0.86 0.21 8.37
C PRO A 113 0.26 -0.58 7.21
N ALA A 114 -0.30 0.10 6.20
CA ALA A 114 -0.96 -0.48 5.03
C ALA A 114 -0.01 -1.25 4.10
N VAL A 115 1.21 -0.76 3.93
CA VAL A 115 2.17 -1.27 2.92
C VAL A 115 3.44 -1.84 3.58
N ARG A 116 3.50 -1.83 4.92
CA ARG A 116 4.62 -2.38 5.69
C ARG A 116 4.88 -3.79 5.21
N LEU A 117 6.16 -4.10 5.02
CA LEU A 117 6.61 -5.42 4.63
C LEU A 117 6.39 -6.42 5.78
N LYS A 118 5.13 -6.84 5.99
CA LYS A 118 4.71 -7.74 7.08
C LYS A 118 5.58 -8.98 7.17
N ARG A 119 5.93 -9.54 5.99
CA ARG A 119 6.83 -10.69 5.79
C ARG A 119 8.23 -10.52 6.44
N PHE A 120 8.66 -9.30 6.76
CA PHE A 120 9.97 -9.01 7.33
C PHE A 120 9.93 -8.63 8.82
N PHE A 121 8.79 -8.17 9.33
CA PHE A 121 8.72 -7.52 10.65
C PHE A 121 7.71 -8.12 11.62
N GLU A 122 6.79 -8.98 11.18
CA GLU A 122 5.80 -9.61 12.08
C GLU A 122 6.35 -10.88 12.76
N ASP A 123 7.15 -11.69 12.05
CA ASP A 123 7.56 -13.01 12.52
C ASP A 123 8.95 -13.07 13.20
N GLN A 124 9.76 -12.02 13.11
CA GLN A 124 11.11 -11.99 13.69
C GLN A 124 11.47 -10.63 14.29
N LYS A 125 11.88 -10.63 15.56
CA LYS A 125 12.71 -9.56 16.13
C LYS A 125 14.16 -9.79 15.66
N GLY A 126 14.42 -9.52 14.39
CA GLY A 126 15.79 -9.54 13.86
C GLY A 126 16.57 -8.30 14.30
N ASP A 127 17.90 -8.42 14.33
CA ASP A 127 18.83 -7.30 14.54
C ASP A 127 18.92 -6.47 13.25
N TYR A 128 17.90 -5.66 12.97
CA TYR A 128 17.88 -4.77 11.81
C TYR A 128 18.36 -3.37 12.19
N ALA A 129 19.27 -2.80 11.38
CA ALA A 129 19.61 -1.39 11.43
C ALA A 129 18.91 -0.65 10.28
N ALA A 130 18.17 0.42 10.60
CA ALA A 130 17.52 1.26 9.60
C ALA A 130 18.29 2.56 9.38
N LEU A 131 18.90 2.72 8.21
CA LEU A 131 19.43 3.99 7.75
C LEU A 131 18.33 4.78 7.03
N ILE A 132 17.91 5.91 7.60
CA ILE A 132 16.90 6.79 7.02
C ILE A 132 17.59 7.99 6.38
N ASP A 133 17.62 7.98 5.05
CA ASP A 133 18.07 9.13 4.28
C ASP A 133 16.98 10.20 4.28
N GLU A 134 17.38 11.47 4.39
CA GLU A 134 16.47 12.62 4.48
C GLU A 134 15.41 12.51 5.57
N ALA A 135 15.80 12.03 6.76
CA ALA A 135 14.92 11.84 7.92
C ALA A 135 14.12 13.09 8.33
N HIS A 136 14.54 14.29 7.90
CA HIS A 136 13.78 15.52 8.08
C HIS A 136 12.39 15.47 7.41
N ASN A 137 12.24 14.74 6.29
CA ASN A 137 10.96 14.56 5.60
C ASN A 137 10.04 13.56 6.33
N LEU A 138 10.56 12.79 7.29
CA LEU A 138 9.81 11.71 7.93
C LEU A 138 8.60 12.23 8.71
N VAL A 139 8.65 13.44 9.27
CA VAL A 139 7.53 14.00 10.04
C VAL A 139 6.33 14.30 9.15
N GLU A 140 6.56 14.98 8.02
CA GLU A 140 5.49 15.30 7.06
C GLU A 140 4.95 14.03 6.42
N ARG A 141 5.83 13.12 6.01
CA ARG A 141 5.42 11.80 5.49
C ARG A 141 4.66 10.98 6.51
N GLY A 142 5.09 10.98 7.77
CA GLY A 142 4.34 10.34 8.86
C GLY A 142 2.92 10.90 8.96
N ARG A 143 2.75 12.23 8.88
CA ARG A 143 1.41 12.82 8.87
C ARG A 143 0.57 12.32 7.69
N GLU A 144 1.12 12.24 6.48
CA GLU A 144 0.43 11.69 5.31
C GLU A 144 0.06 10.20 5.49
N MET A 145 1.02 9.38 5.94
CA MET A 145 0.88 7.92 6.10
C MET A 145 -0.16 7.55 7.16
N PHE A 146 -0.24 8.35 8.23
CA PHE A 146 -1.21 8.20 9.31
C PHE A 146 -2.47 9.06 9.11
N SER A 147 -2.68 9.61 7.91
CA SER A 147 -3.92 10.29 7.53
C SER A 147 -4.74 9.48 6.53
N ALA A 148 -6.06 9.63 6.62
CA ALA A 148 -7.01 9.15 5.63
C ALA A 148 -8.10 10.18 5.42
N SER A 149 -8.58 10.27 4.19
CA SER A 149 -9.63 11.19 3.77
C SER A 149 -10.66 10.44 2.93
N ILE A 150 -11.90 10.89 2.99
CA ILE A 150 -12.99 10.34 2.19
C ILE A 150 -13.63 11.47 1.42
N GLU A 151 -13.62 11.39 0.10
CA GLU A 151 -14.20 12.42 -0.73
C GLU A 151 -15.69 12.18 -0.96
N LYS A 152 -16.50 13.19 -0.63
CA LYS A 152 -17.96 13.12 -0.80
C LYS A 152 -18.38 12.89 -2.26
N ASN A 153 -17.69 13.51 -3.22
CA ASN A 153 -18.05 13.39 -4.64
C ASN A 153 -17.82 11.96 -5.14
N GLN A 154 -16.68 11.35 -4.78
CA GLN A 154 -16.38 9.95 -5.06
C GLN A 154 -17.47 9.04 -4.47
N LEU A 155 -17.83 9.25 -3.19
CA LEU A 155 -18.90 8.49 -2.54
C LEU A 155 -20.23 8.57 -3.29
N LEU A 156 -20.66 9.78 -3.68
CA LEU A 156 -21.92 9.98 -4.40
C LEU A 156 -21.91 9.38 -5.81
N LYS A 157 -20.76 9.45 -6.50
CA LYS A 157 -20.56 8.82 -7.81
C LYS A 157 -20.77 7.31 -7.68
N ILE A 158 -20.05 6.65 -6.75
CA ILE A 158 -20.17 5.20 -6.55
C ILE A 158 -21.58 4.83 -6.09
N LEU A 159 -22.20 5.62 -5.22
CA LEU A 159 -23.58 5.38 -4.79
C LEU A 159 -24.58 5.36 -5.96
N ASN A 160 -24.42 6.23 -6.95
CA ASN A 160 -25.31 6.23 -8.11
C ASN A 160 -25.10 5.01 -9.01
N ILE A 161 -23.86 4.51 -9.10
CA ILE A 161 -23.53 3.31 -9.87
C ILE A 161 -24.11 2.07 -9.19
N LEU A 162 -23.96 1.93 -7.87
CA LEU A 162 -24.47 0.76 -7.15
C LEU A 162 -26.00 0.65 -7.15
N LYS A 163 -26.73 1.74 -7.43
CA LYS A 163 -28.21 1.73 -7.43
C LYS A 163 -28.81 0.92 -8.58
N SER A 164 -28.09 0.69 -9.68
CA SER A 164 -28.60 -0.14 -10.78
C SER A 164 -28.58 -1.61 -10.40
N ASP A 165 -27.42 -2.11 -9.98
CA ASP A 165 -27.17 -3.56 -9.97
C ASP A 165 -26.81 -4.12 -8.57
N HIS A 166 -26.49 -3.27 -7.59
CA HIS A 166 -26.04 -3.69 -6.26
C HIS A 166 -26.82 -2.97 -5.14
N LEU A 167 -28.14 -3.22 -5.08
CA LEU A 167 -29.05 -2.52 -4.17
C LEU A 167 -28.66 -2.63 -2.69
N VAL A 168 -28.08 -3.76 -2.27
CA VAL A 168 -27.60 -3.94 -0.88
C VAL A 168 -26.43 -3.00 -0.59
N LEU A 169 -25.42 -2.97 -1.46
CA LEU A 169 -24.28 -2.07 -1.35
C LEU A 169 -24.71 -0.60 -1.41
N ALA A 170 -25.61 -0.26 -2.32
CA ALA A 170 -26.17 1.09 -2.44
C ALA A 170 -26.85 1.54 -1.13
N LYS A 171 -27.66 0.67 -0.51
CA LYS A 171 -28.31 0.98 0.78
C LYS A 171 -27.28 1.20 1.90
N ARG A 172 -26.22 0.38 1.98
CA ARG A 172 -25.14 0.53 2.96
C ARG A 172 -24.36 1.82 2.75
N LEU A 173 -23.97 2.11 1.51
CA LEU A 173 -23.24 3.34 1.16
C LEU A 173 -24.09 4.60 1.37
N GLN A 174 -25.40 4.52 1.12
CA GLN A 174 -26.33 5.59 1.45
C GLN A 174 -26.41 5.83 2.96
N ALA A 175 -26.32 4.80 3.80
CA ALA A 175 -26.27 4.96 5.25
C ALA A 175 -24.98 5.66 5.70
N VAL A 176 -23.83 5.37 5.07
CA VAL A 176 -22.57 6.12 5.29
C VAL A 176 -22.77 7.60 4.96
N ASN A 177 -23.29 7.91 3.77
CA ASN A 177 -23.56 9.30 3.35
C ASN A 177 -24.49 10.03 4.34
N ARG A 178 -25.56 9.37 4.80
CA ARG A 178 -26.48 9.96 5.79
C ARG A 178 -25.77 10.25 7.12
N SER A 179 -24.89 9.37 7.58
CA SER A 179 -24.12 9.59 8.82
C SER A 179 -23.15 10.77 8.67
N LEU A 180 -22.47 10.90 7.52
CA LEU A 180 -21.58 12.03 7.22
C LEU A 180 -22.36 13.36 7.14
N LEU A 181 -23.53 13.36 6.52
CA LEU A 181 -24.41 14.54 6.47
C LEU A 181 -24.95 14.92 7.85
N GLY A 182 -25.28 13.93 8.68
CA GLY A 182 -25.68 14.15 10.07
C GLY A 182 -24.58 14.86 10.84
N LEU A 183 -23.35 14.37 10.75
CA LEU A 183 -22.17 14.98 11.37
C LEU A 183 -21.97 16.43 10.89
N LYS A 184 -22.06 16.66 9.57
CA LYS A 184 -21.96 18.01 8.98
C LYS A 184 -23.01 18.98 9.54
N ARG A 185 -24.25 18.51 9.69
CA ARG A 185 -25.38 19.32 10.21
C ARG A 185 -25.27 19.62 11.69
N SER A 186 -24.82 18.66 12.48
CA SER A 186 -24.64 18.82 13.93
C SER A 186 -23.46 19.72 14.29
N HIS A 187 -22.56 19.97 13.33
CA HIS A 187 -21.36 20.77 13.55
C HIS A 187 -21.03 21.70 12.36
N PRO A 188 -21.87 22.70 12.06
CA PRO A 188 -21.65 23.62 10.94
C PRO A 188 -20.28 24.33 10.98
N GLN A 189 -19.82 24.65 12.18
CA GLN A 189 -18.53 25.31 12.45
C GLN A 189 -17.32 24.53 11.91
N LEU A 190 -17.42 23.21 11.80
CA LEU A 190 -16.33 22.37 11.28
C LEU A 190 -16.13 22.53 9.77
N THR A 191 -17.13 23.09 9.07
CA THR A 191 -17.10 23.27 7.61
C THR A 191 -16.70 24.68 7.18
N GLU A 192 -16.84 25.66 8.08
CA GLU A 192 -16.46 27.06 7.82
C GLU A 192 -14.99 27.32 8.11
N LYS A 193 -14.42 26.60 9.10
CA LYS A 193 -12.99 26.51 9.34
C LYS A 193 -12.67 25.05 9.65
N PRO A 194 -11.67 24.43 9.00
CA PRO A 194 -11.23 23.09 9.33
C PRO A 194 -10.59 23.10 10.73
N VAL A 195 -11.44 23.02 11.75
CA VAL A 195 -11.05 22.88 13.14
C VAL A 195 -11.11 21.41 13.49
N GLY A 196 -10.03 20.92 14.07
CA GLY A 196 -9.96 19.53 14.50
C GLY A 196 -11.00 19.21 15.57
N PHE A 197 -11.68 18.07 15.44
CA PHE A 197 -12.63 17.56 16.43
C PHE A 197 -12.29 16.14 16.91
N PRO A 198 -12.78 15.74 18.10
CA PRO A 198 -12.50 14.41 18.65
C PRO A 198 -13.05 13.26 17.79
N LEU A 199 -12.27 12.17 17.71
CA LEU A 199 -12.58 10.97 16.93
C LEU A 199 -13.86 10.24 17.36
N ASP A 200 -14.30 10.41 18.61
CA ASP A 200 -15.52 9.77 19.11
C ASP A 200 -16.77 10.19 18.32
N LYS A 201 -16.76 11.37 17.70
CA LYS A 201 -17.83 11.86 16.82
C LYS A 201 -17.96 11.06 15.52
N LEU A 202 -16.91 10.35 15.11
CA LEU A 202 -16.91 9.49 13.93
C LEU A 202 -17.44 8.07 14.18
N LYS A 203 -17.74 7.69 15.44
CA LYS A 203 -18.19 6.32 15.79
C LYS A 203 -19.32 5.81 14.90
N SER A 204 -20.36 6.63 14.68
CA SER A 204 -21.49 6.26 13.81
C SER A 204 -21.06 6.09 12.35
N VAL A 205 -20.22 7.01 11.84
CA VAL A 205 -19.72 6.96 10.46
C VAL A 205 -18.92 5.67 10.24
N ASN A 206 -18.02 5.35 11.18
CA ASN A 206 -17.18 4.15 11.11
C ASN A 206 -18.00 2.88 11.14
N ALA A 207 -18.97 2.77 12.05
CA ALA A 207 -19.85 1.61 12.10
C ALA A 207 -20.60 1.40 10.76
N LYS A 208 -20.99 2.47 10.06
CA LYS A 208 -21.61 2.34 8.73
C LYS A 208 -20.60 1.97 7.64
N MET A 209 -19.37 2.48 7.70
CA MET A 209 -18.29 2.12 6.77
C MET A 209 -17.91 0.65 6.92
N THR A 210 -17.74 0.15 8.16
CA THR A 210 -17.48 -1.26 8.42
C THR A 210 -18.55 -2.16 7.80
N LEU A 211 -19.83 -1.82 7.98
CA LEU A 211 -20.94 -2.57 7.39
C LEU A 211 -20.99 -2.50 5.85
N PHE A 212 -20.46 -1.43 5.25
CA PHE A 212 -20.31 -1.35 3.79
C PHE A 212 -19.17 -2.24 3.32
N CYS A 213 -18.00 -2.17 3.96
CA CYS A 213 -16.84 -3.01 3.63
C CYS A 213 -17.18 -4.50 3.73
N GLN A 214 -17.80 -4.93 4.82
CA GLN A 214 -18.25 -6.31 5.00
C GLN A 214 -19.21 -6.77 3.90
N ALA A 215 -20.14 -5.92 3.47
CA ALA A 215 -21.04 -6.27 2.38
C ALA A 215 -20.32 -6.30 1.03
N MET A 216 -19.29 -5.46 0.82
CA MET A 216 -18.51 -5.40 -0.41
C MET A 216 -17.64 -6.66 -0.60
N GLU A 217 -17.22 -7.30 0.49
CA GLU A 217 -16.43 -8.55 0.46
C GLU A 217 -17.13 -9.64 -0.36
N ASP A 218 -18.46 -9.78 -0.25
CA ASP A 218 -19.28 -10.74 -1.00
C ASP A 218 -19.40 -10.42 -2.51
N HIS A 219 -18.93 -9.24 -2.94
CA HIS A 219 -19.07 -8.72 -4.31
C HIS A 219 -17.74 -8.35 -4.97
N LEU A 220 -16.59 -8.69 -4.38
CA LEU A 220 -15.28 -8.24 -4.89
C LEU A 220 -15.02 -8.66 -6.34
N GLU A 221 -15.50 -9.85 -6.74
CA GLU A 221 -15.34 -10.37 -8.10
C GLU A 221 -16.08 -9.52 -9.14
N ASP A 222 -17.28 -9.01 -8.80
CA ASP A 222 -18.09 -8.14 -9.67
C ASP A 222 -17.34 -6.84 -10.03
N PHE A 223 -16.41 -6.42 -9.18
CA PHE A 223 -15.63 -5.18 -9.34
C PHE A 223 -14.14 -5.41 -9.63
N ALA A 224 -13.70 -6.63 -9.98
CA ALA A 224 -12.28 -6.97 -10.09
C ALA A 224 -11.49 -6.05 -11.05
N LEU A 225 -12.10 -5.63 -12.17
CA LEU A 225 -11.50 -4.70 -13.14
C LEU A 225 -11.60 -3.22 -12.74
N ASN A 226 -12.29 -2.93 -11.63
CA ASN A 226 -12.55 -1.61 -11.06
C ASN A 226 -12.97 -0.53 -12.09
N PRO A 227 -13.90 -0.80 -13.02
CA PRO A 227 -14.20 0.12 -14.13
C PRO A 227 -14.70 1.50 -13.68
N ASN A 228 -15.20 1.59 -12.44
CA ASN A 228 -15.91 2.74 -11.92
C ASN A 228 -15.29 3.37 -10.65
N GLY A 229 -14.21 2.78 -10.13
CA GLY A 229 -13.56 3.22 -8.88
C GLY A 229 -14.26 2.75 -7.60
N ALA A 230 -15.10 1.71 -7.67
CA ALA A 230 -15.78 1.16 -6.50
C ALA A 230 -14.80 0.46 -5.54
N LEU A 231 -13.78 -0.23 -6.07
CA LEU A 231 -12.73 -0.80 -5.25
C LEU A 231 -11.84 0.27 -4.62
N ASP A 232 -11.62 1.41 -5.30
CA ASP A 232 -10.84 2.52 -4.73
C ASP A 232 -11.54 3.07 -3.47
N LEU A 233 -12.85 3.33 -3.54
CA LEU A 233 -13.63 3.78 -2.38
C LEU A 233 -13.63 2.75 -1.24
N TYR A 234 -13.70 1.46 -1.58
CA TYR A 234 -13.58 0.37 -0.61
C TYR A 234 -12.22 0.39 0.10
N PHE A 235 -11.12 0.55 -0.63
CA PHE A 235 -9.78 0.66 -0.05
C PHE A 235 -9.61 1.94 0.77
N ASP A 236 -10.18 3.07 0.35
CA ASP A 236 -10.19 4.31 1.10
C ASP A 236 -10.91 4.13 2.45
N PHE A 237 -12.04 3.41 2.47
CA PHE A 237 -12.75 3.09 3.71
C PHE A 237 -11.93 2.18 4.63
N HIS A 238 -11.28 1.14 4.08
CA HIS A 238 -10.39 0.29 4.89
C HIS A 238 -9.22 1.08 5.48
N ARG A 239 -8.60 1.97 4.70
CA ARG A 239 -7.52 2.86 5.18
C ARG A 239 -8.03 3.75 6.31
N PHE A 240 -9.21 4.34 6.15
CA PHE A 240 -9.83 5.19 7.16
C PHE A 240 -10.14 4.43 8.45
N LEU A 241 -10.77 3.26 8.35
CA LEU A 241 -11.11 2.42 9.50
C LEU A 241 -9.86 1.98 10.25
N ARG A 242 -8.80 1.59 9.54
CA ARG A 242 -7.53 1.19 10.16
C ARG A 242 -6.86 2.34 10.92
N ILE A 243 -6.83 3.55 10.35
CA ILE A 243 -6.30 4.72 11.05
C ILE A 243 -7.16 5.03 12.27
N TYR A 244 -8.48 4.93 12.15
CA TYR A 244 -9.39 5.14 13.26
C TYR A 244 -9.15 4.18 14.44
N GLU A 245 -8.91 2.89 14.15
CA GLU A 245 -8.61 1.88 15.17
C GLU A 245 -7.26 2.10 15.87
N GLN A 246 -6.27 2.62 15.15
CA GLN A 246 -4.92 2.89 15.68
C GLN A 246 -4.80 4.27 16.34
N ALA A 247 -5.79 5.14 16.12
CA ALA A 247 -5.72 6.51 16.56
C ALA A 247 -5.84 6.63 18.08
N ASP A 248 -4.95 7.45 18.66
CA ASP A 248 -4.94 7.82 20.06
C ASP A 248 -5.26 9.32 20.25
N GLN A 249 -4.94 9.87 21.42
CA GLN A 249 -5.17 11.27 21.76
C GLN A 249 -4.38 12.27 20.86
N ARG A 250 -3.44 11.80 20.04
CA ARG A 250 -2.62 12.62 19.13
C ARG A 250 -3.27 12.83 17.76
N TYR A 251 -4.38 12.15 17.50
CA TYR A 251 -5.12 12.24 16.24
C TYR A 251 -6.32 13.17 16.36
N VAL A 252 -6.68 13.77 15.23
CA VAL A 252 -7.83 14.66 15.15
C VAL A 252 -8.57 14.45 13.83
N ALA A 253 -9.89 14.58 13.85
CA ALA A 253 -10.70 14.53 12.65
C ALA A 253 -10.95 15.95 12.10
N ILE A 254 -11.05 16.09 10.79
CA ILE A 254 -11.32 17.34 10.07
C ILE A 254 -12.39 17.06 9.01
N LEU A 255 -13.27 18.03 8.73
CA LEU A 255 -14.37 17.94 7.75
C LEU A 255 -14.22 18.96 6.62
#